data_AF-A0AAN0J1R1-F1
#
_entry.id   AF-A0AAN0J1R1-F1
#
_cell.length_a   1.000
_cell.length_b   1.000
_cell.length_c   1.000
_cell.angle_alpha   90.00
_cell.angle_beta   90.00
_cell.angle_gamma   90.00
#
_symmetry.space_group_name_H-M   'P 1'
#
loop_
_entity.id
_entity.type
_entity.pdbx_description
1 polymer ?
#
loop_
_entity_poly.entity_id
_entity_poly.type
_entity_poly.pdbx_seq_one_letter_code
_entity_poly.pdbx_strand_id
1 'polypeptide(L)'
;MLGCFVFSFVSRHTSINEEEEKMSSSNNQFNPPPPLLLRQITSPVSSQPPPILSDTDPPAPAPHEKSPPSPDDIDGSRGVEAGQRKGAKRSPLYGEIIVLGTNGTLLCAPLSPKMSHSFVLKKQPKSTGVSLIVRNPGDAESLSRVHTHTVAMTMSKTKTSVMEFGPDPSVDMFQIGRSADSAIDFVVVDTIEEEAGEGRRRVFNSSSSVSRYSCRILCEREPPYTAKLYAAAFDTNRKIQLSAAAPTWSDSETGATDGLTTNGVTLLRPQGVFESGVEPGEWREVTVMGNLRERRPLRSSREPGPPILMETNVLTDGCLIDLCGVTLMWRSAMGLDHGPSNTLIRDRQTALNNMTPQCPVNFMTLHFKSGRLVTTPATETGLEGETLREPWVYMNCGHVFGQHSWKGLKDEDNHQRTCPLCSKVGTYTKLELGNERAFFVDDGPLTHTFSPCGHVTTEKTAKYWSKVSLPYLASQWISCCPFCSSHLCPTKPLVKLFFN
;
A
#
# COMPACT_ATOMS: atom_id res chain seq x y z
N MET A 1 19.85 -38.97 -32.73
CA MET A 1 20.45 -38.80 -31.40
C MET A 1 20.23 -37.34 -31.01
N LEU A 2 19.05 -36.89 -30.58
CA LEU A 2 18.27 -37.19 -29.36
C LEU A 2 19.01 -36.88 -28.05
N GLY A 3 18.44 -35.97 -27.25
CA GLY A 3 18.89 -35.63 -25.91
C GLY A 3 18.07 -34.51 -25.28
N CYS A 4 16.78 -34.77 -25.01
CA CYS A 4 15.93 -33.96 -24.15
C CYS A 4 16.41 -34.06 -22.68
N PHE A 5 16.54 -32.93 -21.98
CA PHE A 5 16.61 -32.92 -20.51
C PHE A 5 15.26 -32.47 -19.94
N VAL A 6 14.57 -33.43 -19.34
CA VAL A 6 13.39 -33.27 -18.50
C VAL A 6 13.91 -33.14 -17.06
N PHE A 7 13.54 -32.07 -16.34
CA PHE A 7 13.77 -31.99 -14.90
C PHE A 7 12.54 -32.51 -14.15
N SER A 8 12.73 -33.66 -13.48
CA SER A 8 11.79 -34.25 -12.52
C SER A 8 11.72 -33.43 -11.23
N PHE A 9 10.51 -33.08 -10.81
CA PHE A 9 10.22 -32.70 -9.43
C PHE A 9 10.11 -33.98 -8.58
N VAL A 10 10.98 -34.10 -7.57
CA VAL A 10 10.89 -35.14 -6.54
C VAL A 10 9.88 -34.69 -5.49
N SER A 11 8.71 -35.32 -5.49
CA SER A 11 7.69 -35.17 -4.44
C SER A 11 8.01 -36.13 -3.29
N ARG A 12 8.29 -35.59 -2.09
CA ARG A 12 8.40 -36.41 -0.88
C ARG A 12 7.01 -36.70 -0.34
N HIS A 13 6.55 -37.91 -0.57
CA HIS A 13 5.42 -38.52 0.12
C HIS A 13 5.72 -38.62 1.63
N THR A 14 4.82 -38.08 2.45
CA THR A 14 4.61 -38.55 3.83
C THR A 14 3.19 -39.07 3.90
N SER A 15 3.09 -40.36 4.18
CA SER A 15 1.86 -41.13 4.32
C SER A 15 1.20 -40.79 5.66
N ILE A 16 -0.09 -40.45 5.65
CA ILE A 16 -0.93 -40.51 6.86
C ILE A 16 -2.18 -41.28 6.48
N ASN A 17 -2.43 -42.31 7.28
CA ASN A 17 -3.41 -43.37 7.11
C ASN A 17 -4.86 -42.87 7.09
N GLU A 18 -5.65 -43.52 6.24
CA GLU A 18 -7.09 -43.66 6.37
C GLU A 18 -7.41 -44.63 7.52
N GLU A 19 -8.32 -44.23 8.42
CA GLU A 19 -9.18 -45.17 9.15
C GLU A 19 -10.59 -44.57 9.26
N GLU A 20 -11.56 -45.43 8.95
CA GLU A 20 -12.97 -45.18 8.73
C GLU A 20 -13.82 -44.96 9.99
N GLU A 21 -14.96 -44.30 9.74
CA GLU A 21 -16.31 -44.50 10.31
C GLU A 21 -16.50 -45.12 11.71
N LYS A 22 -17.18 -44.39 12.62
CA LYS A 22 -18.60 -44.61 12.96
C LYS A 22 -19.07 -43.74 14.14
N MET A 23 -20.40 -43.58 14.18
CA MET A 23 -21.28 -43.19 15.29
C MET A 23 -21.59 -41.69 15.51
N SER A 24 -22.76 -41.31 14.98
CA SER A 24 -24.02 -41.19 15.76
C SER A 24 -24.76 -39.88 15.53
N SER A 25 -25.96 -40.06 14.99
CA SER A 25 -27.04 -39.09 14.87
C SER A 25 -27.56 -38.63 16.23
N SER A 26 -27.64 -37.32 16.45
CA SER A 26 -28.65 -36.74 17.31
C SER A 26 -29.10 -35.37 16.78
N ASN A 27 -30.40 -35.30 16.51
CA ASN A 27 -31.14 -34.08 16.24
C ASN A 27 -30.93 -33.06 17.36
N ASN A 28 -30.68 -31.80 17.02
CA ASN A 28 -31.19 -30.69 17.81
C ASN A 28 -31.43 -29.45 16.96
N GLN A 29 -32.73 -29.20 16.78
CA GLN A 29 -33.35 -28.03 16.19
C GLN A 29 -33.35 -26.93 17.26
N PHE A 30 -32.64 -25.81 17.05
CA PHE A 30 -32.73 -24.63 17.91
C PHE A 30 -33.18 -23.42 17.09
N ASN A 31 -34.35 -22.91 17.46
CA ASN A 31 -35.01 -21.73 16.90
C ASN A 31 -34.26 -20.43 17.25
N PRO A 32 -34.34 -19.39 16.39
CA PRO A 32 -33.77 -18.07 16.65
C PRO A 32 -34.60 -17.25 17.66
N PRO A 33 -33.98 -16.32 18.42
CA PRO A 33 -34.70 -15.44 19.34
C PRO A 33 -35.40 -14.26 18.63
N PRO A 34 -36.46 -13.69 19.22
CA PRO A 34 -37.31 -12.65 18.62
C PRO A 34 -36.69 -11.23 18.68
N PRO A 35 -37.21 -10.26 17.88
CA PRO A 35 -36.60 -8.96 17.68
C PRO A 35 -36.80 -8.00 18.86
N LEU A 36 -35.77 -7.21 19.16
CA LEU A 36 -35.80 -6.16 20.17
C LEU A 36 -36.55 -4.92 19.66
N LEU A 37 -37.57 -4.51 20.41
CA LEU A 37 -38.40 -3.33 20.20
C LEU A 37 -37.61 -2.03 20.43
N LEU A 38 -37.73 -1.13 19.46
CA LEU A 38 -37.36 0.28 19.52
C LEU A 38 -38.07 0.97 20.71
N ARG A 39 -37.33 1.49 21.69
CA ARG A 39 -37.87 2.46 22.66
C ARG A 39 -37.44 3.86 22.24
N GLN A 40 -38.44 4.63 21.81
CA GLN A 40 -38.39 6.08 21.69
C GLN A 40 -38.07 6.69 23.06
N ILE A 41 -37.05 7.54 23.12
CA ILE A 41 -36.84 8.45 24.26
C ILE A 41 -37.20 9.84 23.77
N THR A 42 -38.34 10.32 24.26
CA THR A 42 -38.81 11.70 24.13
C THR A 42 -38.05 12.60 25.09
N SER A 43 -37.61 13.75 24.58
CA SER A 43 -37.08 14.87 25.36
C SER A 43 -38.22 15.57 26.14
N PRO A 44 -37.89 16.28 27.22
CA PRO A 44 -38.59 17.51 27.53
C PRO A 44 -37.62 18.71 27.59
N VAL A 45 -37.98 19.69 26.77
CA VAL A 45 -37.50 21.08 26.80
C VAL A 45 -38.00 21.75 28.08
N SER A 46 -37.13 22.44 28.80
CA SER A 46 -37.52 23.42 29.81
C SER A 46 -36.81 24.74 29.56
N SER A 47 -37.64 25.75 29.30
CA SER A 47 -37.36 27.17 29.11
C SER A 47 -37.01 27.89 30.40
N GLN A 48 -35.95 28.70 30.42
CA GLN A 48 -36.00 30.16 30.67
C GLN A 48 -34.58 30.79 30.72
N PRO A 49 -34.41 32.08 30.34
CA PRO A 49 -33.11 32.73 30.16
C PRO A 49 -32.70 33.63 31.34
N PRO A 50 -31.40 33.94 31.51
CA PRO A 50 -30.94 35.11 32.27
C PRO A 50 -30.28 36.19 31.36
N PRO A 51 -30.03 37.40 31.89
CA PRO A 51 -30.38 38.64 31.21
C PRO A 51 -29.23 39.36 30.49
N ILE A 52 -29.67 40.29 29.64
CA ILE A 52 -28.92 41.30 28.91
C ILE A 52 -28.26 42.28 29.89
N LEU A 53 -26.97 42.52 29.71
CA LEU A 53 -26.24 43.66 30.27
C LEU A 53 -25.54 44.42 29.14
N SER A 54 -25.66 45.74 29.23
CA SER A 54 -25.43 46.77 28.22
C SER A 54 -23.98 47.19 28.04
N ASP A 55 -23.71 47.60 26.79
CA ASP A 55 -22.73 48.57 26.26
C ASP A 55 -21.80 49.32 27.23
N THR A 56 -20.50 49.20 26.98
CA THR A 56 -19.52 50.28 27.15
C THR A 56 -18.43 50.17 26.07
N ASP A 57 -18.21 51.26 25.34
CA ASP A 57 -17.26 51.43 24.23
C ASP A 57 -15.77 51.20 24.59
N PRO A 58 -14.91 50.84 23.62
CA PRO A 58 -13.48 50.65 23.81
C PRO A 58 -12.67 51.96 23.63
N PRO A 59 -11.55 52.17 24.35
CA PRO A 59 -10.68 53.32 24.12
C PRO A 59 -9.64 53.05 23.01
N ALA A 60 -9.33 54.12 22.27
CA ALA A 60 -8.43 54.21 21.12
C ALA A 60 -6.93 54.00 21.45
N PRO A 61 -6.07 53.67 20.46
CA PRO A 61 -4.66 53.35 20.67
C PRO A 61 -3.75 54.59 20.62
N ALA A 62 -2.63 54.53 21.34
CA ALA A 62 -1.55 55.54 21.34
C ALA A 62 -0.17 54.82 21.24
N PRO A 63 0.96 55.50 20.94
CA PRO A 63 1.72 55.27 19.71
C PRO A 63 3.10 54.61 19.92
N HIS A 64 3.70 54.24 18.78
CA HIS A 64 5.04 53.67 18.59
C HIS A 64 6.17 54.32 19.40
N GLU A 65 7.00 53.48 20.03
CA GLU A 65 8.41 53.78 20.33
C GLU A 65 9.33 52.69 19.75
N LYS A 66 10.37 53.16 19.04
CA LYS A 66 11.44 52.36 18.45
C LYS A 66 12.59 52.23 19.46
N SER A 67 13.20 51.06 19.53
CA SER A 67 14.53 50.86 20.12
C SER A 67 15.42 50.03 19.17
N PRO A 68 16.77 50.20 19.25
CA PRO A 68 17.70 50.10 18.12
C PRO A 68 18.35 48.72 17.94
N PRO A 69 19.04 48.45 16.80
CA PRO A 69 19.58 47.13 16.47
C PRO A 69 21.00 46.91 17.02
N SER A 70 21.35 45.64 17.23
CA SER A 70 22.72 45.17 17.46
C SER A 70 23.04 44.02 16.49
N PRO A 71 24.32 43.79 16.14
CA PRO A 71 24.74 43.57 14.75
C PRO A 71 25.26 42.16 14.40
N ASP A 72 25.22 41.91 13.08
CA ASP A 72 26.00 41.01 12.21
C ASP A 72 25.88 39.48 12.42
N ASP A 73 25.23 38.71 11.54
CA ASP A 73 25.50 38.38 10.12
C ASP A 73 26.84 37.68 9.89
N ILE A 74 26.81 36.37 9.58
CA ILE A 74 27.45 35.75 8.40
C ILE A 74 26.71 34.45 8.04
N ASP A 75 25.88 34.44 6.98
CA ASP A 75 26.10 33.53 5.84
C ASP A 75 25.25 33.96 4.64
N GLY A 76 25.91 34.04 3.49
CA GLY A 76 25.44 34.69 2.28
C GLY A 76 24.49 33.82 1.46
N SER A 77 23.31 34.37 1.18
CA SER A 77 22.51 33.99 0.02
C SER A 77 22.23 35.24 -0.80
N ARG A 78 22.98 35.41 -1.90
CA ARG A 78 22.71 36.45 -2.90
C ARG A 78 21.41 36.10 -3.63
N GLY A 79 20.48 37.05 -3.56
CA GLY A 79 19.14 36.95 -4.11
C GLY A 79 19.07 36.95 -5.63
N VAL A 80 17.96 36.39 -6.11
CA VAL A 80 17.41 36.68 -7.43
C VAL A 80 16.14 37.50 -7.20
N GLU A 81 16.12 38.68 -7.80
CA GLU A 81 15.09 39.70 -7.70
C GLU A 81 13.68 39.17 -7.99
N ALA A 82 12.73 39.67 -7.21
CA ALA A 82 11.31 39.39 -7.30
C ALA A 82 10.70 40.00 -8.56
N GLY A 83 10.79 39.28 -9.68
CA GLY A 83 9.84 39.42 -10.78
C GLY A 83 8.52 38.76 -10.37
N GLN A 84 7.42 39.53 -10.36
CA GLN A 84 6.05 39.04 -10.20
C GLN A 84 5.76 37.91 -11.20
N ARG A 85 5.98 36.66 -10.79
CA ARG A 85 5.49 35.48 -11.51
C ARG A 85 4.00 35.37 -11.23
N LYS A 86 3.19 35.64 -12.26
CA LYS A 86 1.78 35.21 -12.33
C LYS A 86 1.71 33.77 -11.82
N GLY A 87 0.89 33.53 -10.78
CA GLY A 87 0.77 32.23 -10.13
C GLY A 87 0.53 31.12 -11.15
N ALA A 88 1.51 30.23 -11.32
CA ALA A 88 1.34 29.05 -12.16
C ALA A 88 0.23 28.21 -11.52
N LYS A 89 -0.92 28.10 -12.21
CA LYS A 89 -1.99 27.18 -11.79
C LYS A 89 -1.36 25.78 -11.67
N ARG A 90 -1.29 25.25 -10.44
CA ARG A 90 -0.79 23.88 -10.21
C ARG A 90 -1.71 22.92 -10.96
N SER A 91 -1.14 22.00 -11.73
CA SER A 91 -1.89 20.96 -12.42
C SER A 91 -2.69 20.14 -11.40
N PRO A 92 -4.00 19.86 -11.63
CA PRO A 92 -4.79 19.03 -10.74
C PRO A 92 -4.09 17.70 -10.42
N LEU A 93 -4.07 17.33 -9.14
CA LEU A 93 -3.58 16.05 -8.65
C LEU A 93 -4.70 15.03 -8.75
N TYR A 94 -4.44 13.87 -9.35
CA TYR A 94 -5.38 12.74 -9.33
C TYR A 94 -5.18 11.92 -8.06
N GLY A 95 -3.91 11.62 -7.73
CA GLY A 95 -3.54 10.86 -6.55
C GLY A 95 -2.10 10.37 -6.62
N GLU A 96 -1.78 9.39 -5.78
CA GLU A 96 -0.46 8.79 -5.67
C GLU A 96 -0.60 7.27 -5.55
N ILE A 97 0.28 6.54 -6.21
CA ILE A 97 0.47 5.10 -5.98
C ILE A 97 1.75 4.87 -5.18
N ILE A 98 1.67 4.04 -4.15
CA ILE A 98 2.75 3.77 -3.20
C ILE A 98 3.04 2.28 -3.19
N VAL A 99 4.32 1.90 -3.25
CA VAL A 99 4.77 0.51 -3.19
C VAL A 99 4.83 0.05 -1.74
N LEU A 100 4.09 -1.01 -1.41
CA LEU A 100 4.16 -1.63 -0.08
C LEU A 100 5.55 -2.19 0.18
N GLY A 101 5.96 -2.18 1.44
CA GLY A 101 7.21 -2.77 1.88
C GLY A 101 8.44 -1.89 1.71
N THR A 102 8.26 -0.60 1.42
CA THR A 102 9.35 0.37 1.21
C THR A 102 9.53 1.35 2.37
N ASN A 103 8.53 1.50 3.23
CA ASN A 103 8.52 2.47 4.33
C ASN A 103 8.95 3.90 3.92
N GLY A 104 8.55 4.34 2.72
CA GLY A 104 8.87 5.66 2.19
C GLY A 104 10.24 5.75 1.48
N THR A 105 10.95 4.65 1.27
CA THR A 105 12.25 4.64 0.56
C THR A 105 12.49 3.33 -0.18
N LEU A 106 13.10 3.39 -1.37
CA LEU A 106 13.49 2.15 -2.05
C LEU A 106 14.54 1.39 -1.24
N LEU A 107 14.34 0.07 -1.09
CA LEU A 107 15.25 -0.79 -0.33
C LEU A 107 16.54 -1.15 -1.09
N CYS A 108 16.64 -0.73 -2.34
CA CYS A 108 17.77 -0.93 -3.23
C CYS A 108 17.91 0.23 -4.22
N ALA A 109 19.09 0.38 -4.82
CA ALA A 109 19.32 1.42 -5.81
C ALA A 109 18.37 1.26 -7.01
N PRO A 110 17.73 2.35 -7.49
CA PRO A 110 16.77 2.27 -8.58
C PRO A 110 17.46 1.81 -9.88
N LEU A 111 16.81 0.88 -10.59
CA LEU A 111 17.28 0.42 -11.90
C LEU A 111 16.93 1.37 -13.04
N SER A 112 16.01 2.31 -12.80
CA SER A 112 15.61 3.33 -13.77
C SER A 112 15.19 4.61 -13.05
N PRO A 113 15.25 5.79 -13.70
CA PRO A 113 14.73 7.04 -13.14
C PRO A 113 13.23 7.02 -12.86
N LYS A 114 12.50 6.07 -13.46
CA LYS A 114 11.05 5.87 -13.28
C LYS A 114 10.71 4.89 -12.16
N MET A 115 11.73 4.35 -11.49
CA MET A 115 11.58 3.47 -10.33
C MET A 115 11.70 4.31 -9.05
N SER A 116 10.66 4.28 -8.24
CA SER A 116 10.57 5.00 -6.96
C SER A 116 9.68 4.19 -5.99
N HIS A 117 9.69 4.55 -4.71
CA HIS A 117 8.77 3.97 -3.73
C HIS A 117 7.32 4.45 -3.94
N SER A 118 7.14 5.59 -4.61
CA SER A 118 5.83 6.13 -4.97
C SER A 118 5.85 6.83 -6.33
N PHE A 119 4.66 7.03 -6.90
CA PHE A 119 4.46 7.76 -8.15
C PHE A 119 3.19 8.61 -8.10
N VAL A 120 3.35 9.89 -8.40
CA VAL A 120 2.29 10.91 -8.33
C VAL A 120 1.61 11.07 -9.69
N LEU A 121 0.30 10.83 -9.74
CA LEU A 121 -0.53 10.99 -10.93
C LEU A 121 -1.17 12.36 -10.94
N LYS A 122 -0.88 13.15 -11.97
CA LYS A 122 -1.36 14.54 -12.14
C LYS A 122 -1.86 14.76 -13.55
N LYS A 123 -2.81 15.70 -13.71
CA LYS A 123 -3.36 16.08 -15.01
C LYS A 123 -2.24 16.47 -15.97
N GLN A 124 -2.17 15.76 -17.09
CA GLN A 124 -1.15 15.97 -18.10
C GLN A 124 -1.44 17.25 -18.90
N PRO A 125 -0.41 17.95 -19.40
CA PRO A 125 -0.61 19.13 -20.25
C PRO A 125 -1.48 18.84 -21.49
N LYS A 126 -1.33 17.64 -22.05
CA LYS A 126 -2.16 17.09 -23.14
C LYS A 126 -2.71 15.74 -22.70
N SER A 127 -3.91 15.39 -23.16
CA SER A 127 -4.50 14.09 -22.88
C SER A 127 -3.62 12.97 -23.41
N THR A 128 -3.41 11.94 -22.60
CA THR A 128 -2.66 10.74 -22.97
C THR A 128 -3.53 9.49 -23.03
N GLY A 129 -4.81 9.61 -22.66
CA GLY A 129 -5.73 8.49 -22.59
C GLY A 129 -6.26 8.04 -23.95
N VAL A 130 -6.86 6.85 -23.92
CA VAL A 130 -7.40 6.18 -25.10
C VAL A 130 -8.74 5.54 -24.77
N SER A 131 -9.61 5.45 -25.77
CA SER A 131 -10.92 4.80 -25.66
C SER A 131 -11.19 3.91 -26.87
N LEU A 132 -12.06 2.92 -26.68
CA LEU A 132 -12.39 1.94 -27.71
C LEU A 132 -13.07 2.63 -28.89
N ILE A 133 -12.58 2.37 -30.10
CA ILE A 133 -13.23 2.84 -31.33
C ILE A 133 -14.40 1.90 -31.64
N VAL A 134 -15.62 2.34 -31.35
CA VAL A 134 -16.84 1.64 -31.76
C VAL A 134 -17.15 2.04 -33.21
N ARG A 135 -16.96 1.12 -34.16
CA ARG A 135 -17.30 1.35 -35.57
C ARG A 135 -18.75 0.96 -35.81
N ASN A 136 -19.58 1.90 -36.24
CA ASN A 136 -20.93 1.57 -36.69
C ASN A 136 -20.89 1.00 -38.12
N PRO A 137 -21.79 0.06 -38.48
CA PRO A 137 -21.93 -0.40 -39.86
C PRO A 137 -22.41 0.77 -40.73
N GLY A 138 -21.49 1.47 -41.40
CA GLY A 138 -21.79 2.64 -42.23
C GLY A 138 -20.69 3.70 -42.23
N ASP A 139 -19.83 3.73 -41.22
CA ASP A 139 -18.73 4.68 -41.16
C ASP A 139 -17.56 4.22 -42.04
N ALA A 140 -17.41 4.87 -43.21
CA ALA A 140 -16.31 4.63 -44.13
C ALA A 140 -14.94 4.99 -43.48
N GLU A 141 -13.94 4.16 -43.77
CA GLU A 141 -12.57 4.23 -43.26
C GLU A 141 -11.95 5.64 -43.40
N SER A 142 -11.82 6.36 -42.29
CA SER A 142 -10.88 7.48 -42.18
C SER A 142 -10.49 7.72 -40.72
N LEU A 143 -9.92 6.71 -40.08
CA LEU A 143 -8.99 6.95 -38.98
C LEU A 143 -7.62 6.50 -39.48
N SER A 144 -6.68 7.44 -39.60
CA SER A 144 -5.30 7.10 -39.90
C SER A 144 -4.82 6.12 -38.82
N ARG A 145 -4.52 4.87 -39.20
CA ARG A 145 -4.02 3.79 -38.30
C ARG A 145 -2.71 4.13 -37.58
N VAL A 146 -2.14 5.30 -37.85
CA VAL A 146 -0.84 5.76 -37.35
C VAL A 146 -0.87 6.04 -35.84
N HIS A 147 -2.01 6.42 -35.26
CA HIS A 147 -2.11 6.87 -33.86
C HIS A 147 -3.00 6.00 -32.97
N THR A 148 -3.41 4.82 -33.44
CA THR A 148 -4.27 3.92 -32.68
C THR A 148 -3.45 2.98 -31.80
N HIS A 149 -4.00 2.63 -30.64
CA HIS A 149 -3.53 1.52 -29.82
C HIS A 149 -4.34 0.27 -30.15
N THR A 150 -3.78 -0.92 -29.94
CA THR A 150 -4.48 -2.17 -30.27
C THR A 150 -4.42 -3.17 -29.14
N VAL A 151 -5.54 -3.82 -28.86
CA VAL A 151 -5.62 -4.97 -27.96
C VAL A 151 -5.95 -6.21 -28.80
N ALA A 152 -5.00 -7.14 -28.90
CA ALA A 152 -5.17 -8.39 -29.61
C ALA A 152 -5.36 -9.54 -28.61
N MET A 153 -6.47 -10.26 -28.73
CA MET A 153 -6.83 -11.39 -27.89
C MET A 153 -6.94 -12.65 -28.74
N THR A 154 -5.93 -13.52 -28.66
CA THR A 154 -5.94 -14.80 -29.37
C THR A 154 -6.71 -15.82 -28.55
N MET A 155 -7.90 -16.20 -29.02
CA MET A 155 -8.78 -17.17 -28.35
C MET A 155 -8.45 -18.61 -28.74
N SER A 156 -8.02 -18.81 -29.99
CA SER A 156 -7.61 -20.11 -30.53
C SER A 156 -6.52 -19.93 -31.57
N LYS A 157 -5.97 -21.02 -32.11
CA LYS A 157 -4.99 -20.98 -33.21
C LYS A 157 -5.52 -20.27 -34.47
N THR A 158 -6.85 -20.19 -34.63
CA THR A 158 -7.51 -19.65 -35.82
C THR A 158 -8.36 -18.41 -35.54
N LYS A 159 -8.59 -18.05 -34.27
CA LYS A 159 -9.43 -16.92 -33.87
C LYS A 159 -8.65 -15.93 -33.00
N THR A 160 -8.46 -14.73 -33.54
CA THR A 160 -7.92 -13.58 -32.80
C THR A 160 -8.87 -12.40 -32.97
N SER A 161 -9.32 -11.83 -31.86
CA SER A 161 -10.08 -10.58 -31.85
C SER A 161 -9.10 -9.42 -31.69
N VAL A 162 -9.26 -8.37 -32.49
CA VAL A 162 -8.42 -7.17 -32.42
C VAL A 162 -9.32 -5.97 -32.20
N MET A 163 -9.10 -5.28 -31.10
CA MET A 163 -9.78 -4.05 -30.74
C MET A 163 -8.84 -2.87 -30.96
N GLU A 164 -9.36 -1.81 -31.56
CA GLU A 164 -8.62 -0.57 -31.80
C GLU A 164 -9.08 0.53 -30.85
N PHE A 165 -8.13 1.32 -30.38
CA PHE A 165 -8.34 2.40 -29.44
C PHE A 165 -7.80 3.70 -30.01
N GLY A 166 -8.62 4.75 -29.99
CA GLY A 166 -8.30 6.08 -30.45
C GLY A 166 -7.93 7.00 -29.28
N PRO A 167 -7.30 8.16 -29.56
CA PRO A 167 -7.06 9.16 -28.53
C PRO A 167 -8.36 9.63 -27.88
N ASP A 168 -8.36 9.73 -26.55
CA ASP A 168 -9.49 10.25 -25.78
C ASP A 168 -9.09 11.56 -25.08
N PRO A 169 -9.69 12.71 -25.47
CA PRO A 169 -9.36 14.01 -24.89
C PRO A 169 -9.83 14.17 -23.44
N SER A 170 -10.70 13.28 -22.94
CA SER A 170 -11.31 13.35 -21.61
C SER A 170 -10.53 12.61 -20.52
N VAL A 171 -9.51 11.82 -20.88
CA VAL A 171 -8.75 11.00 -19.92
C VAL A 171 -7.24 11.14 -20.09
N ASP A 172 -6.52 10.95 -18.98
CA ASP A 172 -5.08 10.67 -18.97
C ASP A 172 -4.86 9.20 -18.64
N MET A 173 -3.88 8.58 -19.29
CA MET A 173 -3.46 7.20 -19.02
C MET A 173 -2.06 7.19 -18.42
N PHE A 174 -1.90 6.33 -17.40
CA PHE A 174 -0.63 6.04 -16.75
C PHE A 174 -0.39 4.52 -16.76
N GLN A 175 0.79 4.09 -17.18
CA GLN A 175 1.11 2.68 -17.34
C GLN A 175 2.16 2.23 -16.31
N ILE A 176 1.90 1.08 -15.70
CA ILE A 176 2.76 0.52 -14.65
C ILE A 176 3.24 -0.87 -15.09
N GLY A 177 4.51 -1.17 -14.83
CA GLY A 177 5.08 -2.48 -15.13
C GLY A 177 6.55 -2.57 -14.75
N ARG A 178 7.16 -3.74 -14.92
CA ARG A 178 8.60 -3.91 -14.63
C ARG A 178 9.54 -3.49 -15.75
N SER A 179 9.01 -3.22 -16.96
CA SER A 179 9.85 -2.79 -18.08
C SER A 179 10.30 -1.35 -17.89
N ALA A 180 11.57 -1.05 -18.19
CA ALA A 180 12.10 0.31 -18.20
C ALA A 180 11.76 1.08 -19.50
N ASP A 181 10.90 0.53 -20.34
CA ASP A 181 10.52 1.11 -21.63
C ASP A 181 9.90 2.50 -21.49
N SER A 182 9.97 3.27 -22.58
CA SER A 182 9.39 4.61 -22.65
C SER A 182 7.88 4.61 -22.40
N ALA A 183 7.18 3.53 -22.74
CA ALA A 183 5.74 3.36 -22.56
C ALA A 183 5.29 3.19 -21.10
N ILE A 184 6.19 2.82 -20.18
CA ILE A 184 5.87 2.66 -18.75
C ILE A 184 6.16 3.96 -18.03
N ASP A 185 5.20 4.47 -17.26
CA ASP A 185 5.35 5.71 -16.47
C ASP A 185 5.94 5.43 -15.09
N PHE A 186 5.57 4.30 -14.49
CA PHE A 186 6.05 3.88 -13.18
C PHE A 186 6.61 2.46 -13.22
N VAL A 187 7.91 2.34 -12.95
CA VAL A 187 8.63 1.07 -12.99
C VAL A 187 8.60 0.43 -11.61
N VAL A 188 8.02 -0.77 -11.54
CA VAL A 188 7.91 -1.56 -10.31
C VAL A 188 8.64 -2.89 -10.47
N VAL A 189 9.42 -3.26 -9.47
CA VAL A 189 10.24 -4.47 -9.50
C VAL A 189 9.99 -5.26 -8.22
N ASP A 190 9.81 -6.57 -8.38
CA ASP A 190 9.70 -7.49 -7.27
C ASP A 190 11.03 -7.61 -6.53
N THR A 191 10.97 -7.58 -5.20
CA THR A 191 12.15 -7.68 -4.34
C THR A 191 11.97 -8.81 -3.34
N ILE A 192 13.00 -9.63 -3.18
CA ILE A 192 13.05 -10.69 -2.19
C ILE A 192 14.06 -10.33 -1.09
N GLU A 193 13.87 -10.89 0.09
CA GLU A 193 14.87 -10.88 1.15
C GLU A 193 15.88 -11.99 0.89
N GLU A 194 17.16 -11.63 0.80
CA GLU A 194 18.28 -12.57 0.80
C GLU A 194 19.06 -12.43 2.12
N GLU A 195 19.55 -13.56 2.62
CA GLU A 195 20.48 -13.58 3.75
C GLU A 195 21.85 -13.06 3.29
N ALA A 196 22.33 -12.00 3.94
CA ALA A 196 23.61 -11.38 3.66
C ALA A 196 24.40 -11.22 4.97
N GLY A 197 25.13 -12.27 5.36
CA GLY A 197 25.90 -12.29 6.62
C GLY A 197 25.00 -12.11 7.86
N GLU A 198 25.38 -11.24 8.78
CA GLU A 198 24.61 -10.89 10.00
C GLU A 198 23.40 -9.96 9.72
N GLY A 199 22.86 -9.93 8.50
CA GLY A 199 21.75 -9.06 8.13
C GLY A 199 20.87 -9.59 7.01
N ARG A 200 19.64 -9.06 6.93
CA ARG A 200 18.72 -9.30 5.80
C ARG A 200 18.84 -8.14 4.82
N ARG A 201 19.13 -8.45 3.56
CA ARG A 201 19.17 -7.45 2.49
C ARG A 201 18.09 -7.75 1.47
N ARG A 202 17.37 -6.71 1.02
CA ARG A 202 16.49 -6.87 -0.15
C ARG A 202 17.27 -6.74 -1.44
N VAL A 203 17.01 -7.67 -2.33
CA VAL A 203 17.54 -7.70 -3.69
C VAL A 203 16.41 -7.84 -4.69
N PHE A 204 16.71 -7.54 -5.95
CA PHE A 204 15.75 -7.75 -7.02
C PHE A 204 15.53 -9.25 -7.25
N ASN A 205 14.25 -9.63 -7.37
CA ASN A 205 13.90 -10.98 -7.75
C ASN A 205 14.18 -11.19 -9.25
N SER A 206 15.24 -11.92 -9.57
CA SER A 206 15.59 -12.29 -10.95
C SER A 206 14.49 -13.11 -11.65
N SER A 207 13.64 -13.80 -10.87
CA SER A 207 12.50 -14.58 -11.32
C SER A 207 11.15 -13.85 -11.16
N SER A 208 11.16 -12.51 -11.11
CA SER A 208 9.97 -11.68 -10.90
C SER A 208 8.78 -12.10 -11.77
N SER A 209 7.64 -12.31 -11.12
CA SER A 209 6.38 -12.64 -11.77
C SER A 209 5.56 -11.41 -12.19
N VAL A 210 6.08 -10.21 -11.92
CA VAL A 210 5.50 -8.94 -12.35
C VAL A 210 5.57 -8.83 -13.86
N SER A 211 4.47 -8.41 -14.48
CA SER A 211 4.41 -8.24 -15.93
C SER A 211 5.25 -7.05 -16.41
N ARG A 212 5.82 -7.15 -17.62
CA ARG A 212 6.55 -6.02 -18.23
C ARG A 212 5.66 -4.79 -18.41
N TYR A 213 4.41 -5.05 -18.78
CA TYR A 213 3.34 -4.06 -18.94
C TYR A 213 2.12 -4.53 -18.14
N SER A 214 2.10 -4.20 -16.85
CA SER A 214 1.19 -4.84 -15.87
C SER A 214 -0.22 -4.29 -15.91
N CYS A 215 -0.39 -2.98 -15.80
CA CYS A 215 -1.71 -2.36 -15.73
C CYS A 215 -1.69 -0.91 -16.23
N ARG A 216 -2.88 -0.38 -16.48
CA ARG A 216 -3.13 1.03 -16.79
C ARG A 216 -4.06 1.61 -15.74
N ILE A 217 -3.79 2.86 -15.35
CA ILE A 217 -4.72 3.69 -14.59
C ILE A 217 -5.18 4.81 -15.51
N LEU A 218 -6.47 4.91 -15.77
CA LEU A 218 -7.08 5.97 -16.54
C LEU A 218 -7.74 6.96 -15.59
N CYS A 219 -7.37 8.22 -15.66
CA CYS A 219 -7.92 9.30 -14.84
C CYS A 219 -8.73 10.24 -15.72
N GLU A 220 -9.98 10.49 -15.32
CA GLU A 220 -10.81 11.52 -15.95
C GLU A 220 -10.19 12.90 -15.74
N ARG A 221 -10.13 13.70 -16.81
CA ARG A 221 -9.48 15.02 -16.81
C ARG A 221 -10.36 16.09 -16.21
N GLU A 222 -11.65 15.84 -16.02
CA GLU A 222 -12.61 16.76 -15.41
C GLU A 222 -13.09 16.21 -14.06
N PRO A 223 -13.52 17.09 -13.12
CA PRO A 223 -14.06 16.67 -11.84
C PRO A 223 -15.19 15.63 -12.01
N PRO A 224 -15.24 14.58 -11.17
CA PRO A 224 -14.49 14.40 -9.93
C PRO A 224 -13.11 13.74 -10.10
N TYR A 225 -12.56 13.71 -11.32
CA TYR A 225 -11.26 13.13 -11.64
C TYR A 225 -11.14 11.64 -11.32
N THR A 226 -12.20 10.88 -11.60
CA THR A 226 -12.27 9.45 -11.29
C THR A 226 -11.11 8.69 -11.93
N ALA A 227 -10.43 7.87 -11.13
CA ALA A 227 -9.38 6.97 -11.57
C ALA A 227 -9.91 5.53 -11.69
N LYS A 228 -9.61 4.85 -12.80
CA LYS A 228 -10.08 3.49 -13.12
C LYS A 228 -8.90 2.59 -13.47
N LEU A 229 -8.91 1.37 -12.95
CA LEU A 229 -7.86 0.37 -13.16
C LEU A 229 -8.21 -0.58 -14.31
N TYR A 230 -7.22 -0.89 -15.15
CA TYR A 230 -7.33 -1.85 -16.24
C TYR A 230 -6.12 -2.78 -16.23
N ALA A 231 -6.33 -4.07 -16.47
CA ALA A 231 -5.21 -5.00 -16.63
C ALA A 231 -4.49 -4.80 -17.96
N ALA A 232 -3.21 -5.22 -17.98
CA ALA A 232 -2.24 -5.00 -19.04
C ALA A 232 -1.93 -3.51 -19.30
N ALA A 233 -0.77 -3.27 -19.91
CA ALA A 233 -0.39 -1.99 -20.47
C ALA A 233 0.11 -2.17 -21.90
N PHE A 234 -0.01 -1.10 -22.69
CA PHE A 234 0.49 -1.06 -24.05
C PHE A 234 2.01 -1.03 -24.06
N ASP A 235 2.61 -1.81 -24.96
CA ASP A 235 4.04 -1.76 -25.23
C ASP A 235 4.44 -0.49 -26.01
N THR A 236 5.74 -0.38 -26.36
CA THR A 236 6.27 0.73 -27.16
C THR A 236 5.66 0.81 -28.57
N ASN A 237 5.07 -0.28 -29.06
CA ASN A 237 4.35 -0.35 -30.33
C ASN A 237 2.85 -0.06 -30.18
N ARG A 238 2.41 0.38 -29.00
CA ARG A 238 1.01 0.65 -28.66
C ARG A 238 0.12 -0.59 -28.67
N LYS A 239 0.66 -1.77 -28.33
CA LYS A 239 -0.04 -3.05 -28.38
C LYS A 239 -0.15 -3.71 -27.02
N ILE A 240 -1.32 -4.29 -26.75
CA ILE A 240 -1.52 -5.34 -25.75
C ILE A 240 -1.79 -6.63 -26.52
N GLN A 241 -1.07 -7.70 -26.19
CA GLN A 241 -1.26 -9.01 -26.80
C GLN A 241 -1.47 -10.07 -25.74
N LEU A 242 -2.65 -10.69 -25.76
CA LEU A 242 -2.96 -11.87 -24.97
C LEU A 242 -2.83 -13.12 -25.84
N SER A 243 -2.02 -14.08 -25.39
CA SER A 243 -1.84 -15.34 -26.10
C SER A 243 -3.02 -16.29 -25.86
N ALA A 244 -3.10 -17.38 -26.62
CA ALA A 244 -4.09 -18.45 -26.41
C ALA A 244 -3.99 -19.16 -25.04
N ALA A 245 -2.95 -18.87 -24.25
CA ALA A 245 -2.84 -19.37 -22.88
C ALA A 245 -3.56 -18.48 -21.86
N ALA A 246 -3.89 -17.24 -22.23
CA ALA A 246 -4.61 -16.30 -21.38
C ALA A 246 -6.14 -16.52 -21.49
N PRO A 247 -6.90 -16.41 -20.39
CA PRO A 247 -8.36 -16.50 -20.44
C PRO A 247 -8.93 -15.35 -21.26
N THR A 248 -9.57 -15.66 -22.39
CA THR A 248 -10.21 -14.67 -23.28
C THR A 248 -11.57 -15.20 -23.72
N TRP A 249 -12.55 -14.31 -23.81
CA TRP A 249 -13.92 -14.65 -24.19
C TRP A 249 -14.54 -13.54 -25.03
N SER A 250 -15.58 -13.89 -25.78
CA SER A 250 -16.43 -12.93 -26.47
C SER A 250 -17.85 -13.13 -25.95
N ASP A 251 -18.48 -12.03 -25.56
CA ASP A 251 -19.89 -12.01 -25.23
C ASP A 251 -20.72 -12.30 -26.48
N SER A 252 -21.63 -13.27 -26.38
CA SER A 252 -22.39 -13.76 -27.53
C SER A 252 -23.48 -12.81 -28.01
N GLU A 253 -23.97 -11.93 -27.13
CA GLU A 253 -25.06 -10.99 -27.44
C GLU A 253 -24.53 -9.66 -27.97
N THR A 254 -23.51 -9.12 -27.33
CA THR A 254 -22.91 -7.82 -27.66
C THR A 254 -21.74 -7.94 -28.64
N GLY A 255 -21.15 -9.13 -28.78
CA GLY A 255 -19.90 -9.32 -29.52
C GLY A 255 -18.67 -8.75 -28.83
N ALA A 256 -18.81 -8.15 -27.64
CA ALA A 256 -17.72 -7.54 -26.90
C ALA A 256 -16.70 -8.60 -26.48
N THR A 257 -15.41 -8.34 -26.72
CA THR A 257 -14.32 -9.27 -26.37
C THR A 257 -13.57 -8.75 -25.16
N ASP A 258 -13.27 -9.63 -24.22
CA ASP A 258 -12.51 -9.30 -23.01
C ASP A 258 -11.59 -10.48 -22.63
N GLY A 259 -10.67 -10.22 -21.69
CA GLY A 259 -9.74 -11.22 -21.23
C GLY A 259 -8.95 -10.80 -20.00
N LEU A 260 -8.27 -11.78 -19.43
CA LEU A 260 -7.39 -11.62 -18.29
C LEU A 260 -5.94 -11.76 -18.73
N THR A 261 -5.02 -11.08 -18.04
CA THR A 261 -3.59 -11.35 -18.21
C THR A 261 -3.22 -12.70 -17.62
N THR A 262 -2.08 -13.28 -18.01
CA THR A 262 -1.68 -14.63 -17.55
C THR A 262 -1.70 -14.75 -16.03
N ASN A 263 -1.03 -13.83 -15.31
CA ASN A 263 -0.92 -13.87 -13.85
C ASN A 263 -2.03 -13.08 -13.12
N GLY A 264 -2.84 -12.32 -13.85
CA GLY A 264 -3.88 -11.46 -13.30
C GLY A 264 -3.35 -10.13 -12.73
N VAL A 265 -4.24 -9.15 -12.68
CA VAL A 265 -4.11 -7.93 -11.87
C VAL A 265 -5.30 -7.94 -10.93
N THR A 266 -5.05 -7.82 -9.63
CA THR A 266 -6.14 -7.87 -8.65
C THR A 266 -6.27 -6.56 -7.88
N LEU A 267 -7.50 -6.22 -7.53
CA LEU A 267 -7.89 -4.99 -6.86
C LEU A 267 -8.63 -5.34 -5.57
N LEU A 268 -8.20 -4.77 -4.45
CA LEU A 268 -8.97 -4.73 -3.22
C LEU A 268 -9.43 -3.30 -2.98
N ARG A 269 -10.73 -3.14 -2.75
CA ARG A 269 -11.34 -1.86 -2.37
C ARG A 269 -11.70 -1.91 -0.88
N PRO A 270 -11.26 -0.96 -0.05
CA PRO A 270 -11.72 -0.88 1.33
C PRO A 270 -13.25 -0.72 1.40
N GLN A 271 -13.86 -1.24 2.45
CA GLN A 271 -15.29 -1.09 2.70
C GLN A 271 -15.57 0.27 3.33
N GLY A 272 -15.81 1.27 2.49
CA GLY A 272 -16.08 2.65 2.90
C GLY A 272 -14.89 3.59 2.69
N VAL A 273 -14.82 4.65 3.49
CA VAL A 273 -13.73 5.64 3.44
C VAL A 273 -12.50 5.10 4.17
N PHE A 274 -11.31 5.34 3.63
CA PHE A 274 -10.05 4.87 4.21
C PHE A 274 -9.64 5.67 5.45
N GLU A 275 -10.35 5.44 6.55
CA GLU A 275 -10.19 6.13 7.83
C GLU A 275 -10.32 5.13 9.00
N SER A 276 -10.26 5.65 10.22
CA SER A 276 -10.40 4.91 11.47
C SER A 276 -11.65 4.00 11.47
N GLY A 277 -11.43 2.68 11.49
CA GLY A 277 -12.51 1.68 11.54
C GLY A 277 -12.92 1.13 10.18
N VAL A 278 -12.23 1.52 9.10
CA VAL A 278 -12.39 0.89 7.79
C VAL A 278 -12.05 -0.60 7.84
N GLU A 279 -12.83 -1.41 7.13
CA GLU A 279 -12.57 -2.84 6.96
C GLU A 279 -12.03 -3.12 5.55
N PRO A 280 -11.13 -4.10 5.37
CA PRO A 280 -10.69 -4.50 4.05
C PRO A 280 -11.85 -5.11 3.25
N GLY A 281 -11.90 -4.84 1.95
CA GLY A 281 -12.83 -5.52 1.06
C GLY A 281 -12.27 -6.84 0.52
N GLU A 282 -12.95 -7.36 -0.49
CA GLU A 282 -12.54 -8.57 -1.18
C GLU A 282 -11.63 -8.25 -2.36
N TRP A 283 -10.69 -9.14 -2.64
CA TRP A 283 -9.88 -9.05 -3.85
C TRP A 283 -10.68 -9.50 -5.07
N ARG A 284 -10.73 -8.65 -6.09
CA ARG A 284 -11.32 -8.92 -7.41
C ARG A 284 -10.23 -8.97 -8.47
N GLU A 285 -10.44 -9.76 -9.52
CA GLU A 285 -9.56 -9.73 -10.69
C GLU A 285 -10.09 -8.73 -11.72
N VAL A 286 -9.20 -7.87 -12.22
CA VAL A 286 -9.51 -6.83 -13.20
C VAL A 286 -9.17 -7.33 -14.59
N THR A 287 -10.09 -7.14 -15.54
CA THR A 287 -9.87 -7.53 -16.95
C THR A 287 -9.12 -6.47 -17.74
N VAL A 288 -8.72 -6.81 -18.96
CA VAL A 288 -8.08 -5.87 -19.90
C VAL A 288 -9.03 -4.75 -20.31
N MET A 289 -10.34 -5.02 -20.34
CA MET A 289 -11.38 -4.02 -20.60
C MET A 289 -11.93 -3.34 -19.34
N GLY A 290 -11.40 -3.66 -18.15
CA GLY A 290 -11.74 -2.98 -16.89
C GLY A 290 -12.99 -3.53 -16.20
N ASN A 291 -13.50 -4.68 -16.63
CA ASN A 291 -14.54 -5.40 -15.90
C ASN A 291 -13.94 -6.10 -14.67
N LEU A 292 -14.81 -6.43 -13.70
CA LEU A 292 -14.42 -7.16 -12.51
C LEU A 292 -14.93 -8.60 -12.54
N ARG A 293 -14.11 -9.49 -11.98
CA ARG A 293 -14.42 -10.90 -11.79
C ARG A 293 -13.99 -11.36 -10.41
N GLU A 294 -14.59 -12.44 -9.93
CA GLU A 294 -14.02 -13.16 -8.81
C GLU A 294 -12.62 -13.69 -9.17
N ARG A 295 -11.80 -13.91 -8.16
CA ARG A 295 -10.46 -14.46 -8.35
C ARG A 295 -10.53 -15.89 -8.88
N ARG A 296 -9.53 -16.26 -9.67
CA ARG A 296 -9.30 -17.67 -10.00
C ARG A 296 -8.97 -18.45 -8.72
N PRO A 297 -9.38 -19.73 -8.62
CA PRO A 297 -9.02 -20.60 -7.49
C PRO A 297 -7.50 -20.71 -7.31
N LEU A 298 -6.77 -20.79 -8.42
CA LEU A 298 -5.31 -20.79 -8.47
C LEU A 298 -4.84 -19.64 -9.36
N ARG A 299 -3.88 -18.86 -8.88
CA ARG A 299 -3.24 -17.82 -9.69
C ARG A 299 -2.68 -18.42 -10.98
N SER A 300 -2.87 -17.71 -12.08
CA SER A 300 -2.49 -18.14 -13.42
C SER A 300 -3.25 -19.33 -14.01
N SER A 301 -4.32 -19.81 -13.35
CA SER A 301 -5.25 -20.77 -13.95
C SER A 301 -5.89 -20.22 -15.23
N ARG A 302 -6.25 -21.09 -16.18
CA ARG A 302 -6.94 -20.66 -17.41
C ARG A 302 -8.43 -20.39 -17.23
N GLU A 303 -8.99 -20.84 -16.12
CA GLU A 303 -10.40 -20.65 -15.82
C GLU A 303 -10.61 -19.29 -15.15
N PRO A 304 -11.34 -18.35 -15.77
CA PRO A 304 -11.68 -17.08 -15.15
C PRO A 304 -12.72 -17.30 -14.05
N GLY A 305 -12.66 -16.53 -12.96
CA GLY A 305 -13.76 -16.51 -12.00
C GLY A 305 -15.06 -15.94 -12.61
N PRO A 306 -16.22 -16.10 -11.93
CA PRO A 306 -17.48 -15.51 -12.38
C PRO A 306 -17.41 -13.97 -12.49
N PRO A 307 -18.20 -13.35 -13.37
CA PRO A 307 -18.24 -11.91 -13.53
C PRO A 307 -18.91 -11.23 -12.34
N ILE A 308 -18.46 -10.02 -12.00
CA ILE A 308 -19.05 -9.20 -10.93
C ILE A 308 -19.55 -7.90 -11.55
N LEU A 309 -20.88 -7.80 -11.66
CA LEU A 309 -21.53 -6.69 -12.38
C LEU A 309 -21.86 -5.49 -11.47
N MET A 310 -21.93 -5.71 -10.15
CA MET A 310 -22.36 -4.70 -9.18
C MET A 310 -21.20 -3.89 -8.59
N GLU A 311 -19.95 -4.26 -8.91
CA GLU A 311 -18.75 -3.57 -8.46
C GLU A 311 -18.08 -2.85 -9.64
N THR A 312 -17.20 -1.89 -9.33
CA THR A 312 -16.52 -1.07 -10.35
C THR A 312 -15.01 -1.13 -10.19
N ASN A 313 -14.28 -0.95 -11.29
CA ASN A 313 -12.82 -0.82 -11.30
C ASN A 313 -12.33 0.57 -10.87
N VAL A 314 -13.20 1.39 -10.28
CA VAL A 314 -12.84 2.72 -9.78
C VAL A 314 -11.93 2.58 -8.55
N LEU A 315 -10.84 3.33 -8.55
CA LEU A 315 -9.91 3.41 -7.43
C LEU A 315 -10.40 4.44 -6.40
N THR A 316 -11.00 3.96 -5.32
CA THR A 316 -11.28 4.79 -4.13
C THR A 316 -10.06 4.85 -3.23
N ASP A 317 -9.99 5.86 -2.35
CA ASP A 317 -8.87 5.99 -1.41
C ASP A 317 -8.62 4.69 -0.65
N GLY A 318 -7.36 4.29 -0.54
CA GLY A 318 -6.97 3.07 0.16
C GLY A 318 -7.04 1.78 -0.64
N CYS A 319 -7.40 1.83 -1.94
CA CYS A 319 -7.36 0.66 -2.81
C CYS A 319 -5.98 0.00 -2.85
N LEU A 320 -5.94 -1.32 -2.85
CA LEU A 320 -4.73 -2.10 -3.08
C LEU A 320 -4.76 -2.75 -4.45
N ILE A 321 -3.62 -2.75 -5.14
CA ILE A 321 -3.44 -3.30 -6.48
C ILE A 321 -2.30 -4.30 -6.41
N ASP A 322 -2.58 -5.57 -6.64
CA ASP A 322 -1.54 -6.59 -6.74
C ASP A 322 -1.20 -6.89 -8.20
N LEU A 323 0.10 -6.83 -8.48
CA LEU A 323 0.70 -7.04 -9.80
C LEU A 323 1.52 -8.34 -9.87
N CYS A 324 1.18 -9.31 -9.02
CA CYS A 324 1.88 -10.59 -8.92
C CYS A 324 3.35 -10.43 -8.53
N GLY A 325 3.59 -10.04 -7.29
CA GLY A 325 4.94 -9.87 -6.70
C GLY A 325 5.19 -8.46 -6.17
N VAL A 326 4.43 -7.48 -6.65
CA VAL A 326 4.41 -6.13 -6.07
C VAL A 326 2.97 -5.74 -5.78
N THR A 327 2.72 -5.31 -4.55
CA THR A 327 1.46 -4.70 -4.15
C THR A 327 1.63 -3.19 -4.06
N LEU A 328 0.70 -2.47 -4.67
CA LEU A 328 0.61 -1.02 -4.65
C LEU A 328 -0.60 -0.59 -3.85
N MET A 329 -0.52 0.59 -3.25
CA MET A 329 -1.66 1.27 -2.65
C MET A 329 -1.96 2.54 -3.45
N TRP A 330 -3.22 2.77 -3.74
CA TRP A 330 -3.72 4.03 -4.28
C TRP A 330 -4.19 4.94 -3.15
N ARG A 331 -3.67 6.17 -3.14
CA ARG A 331 -4.24 7.29 -2.38
C ARG A 331 -4.76 8.33 -3.35
N SER A 332 -6.03 8.66 -3.23
CA SER A 332 -6.66 9.78 -3.93
C SER A 332 -6.08 11.11 -3.45
N ALA A 333 -6.16 12.16 -4.28
CA ALA A 333 -5.76 13.50 -3.87
C ALA A 333 -6.45 13.94 -2.55
N MET A 334 -7.77 13.73 -2.47
CA MET A 334 -8.57 14.03 -1.26
C MET A 334 -8.09 13.24 -0.04
N GLY A 335 -7.79 11.95 -0.20
CA GLY A 335 -7.31 11.13 0.91
C GLY A 335 -5.89 11.48 1.37
N LEU A 336 -5.02 11.96 0.48
CA LEU A 336 -3.70 12.48 0.85
C LEU A 336 -3.77 13.81 1.61
N ASP A 337 -4.82 14.60 1.36
CA ASP A 337 -5.07 15.87 2.02
C ASP A 337 -5.73 15.69 3.39
N HIS A 338 -6.67 14.74 3.53
CA HIS A 338 -7.33 14.44 4.82
C HIS A 338 -6.52 13.50 5.71
N GLY A 339 -5.66 12.67 5.13
CA GLY A 339 -4.83 11.72 5.87
C GLY A 339 -3.65 12.39 6.61
N PRO A 340 -2.91 11.62 7.43
CA PRO A 340 -1.73 12.13 8.13
C PRO A 340 -0.71 12.77 7.18
N SER A 341 -0.16 13.91 7.57
CA SER A 341 0.93 14.55 6.84
C SER A 341 2.28 14.00 7.28
N ASN A 342 3.32 14.13 6.43
CA ASN A 342 4.69 13.79 6.83
C ASN A 342 5.16 14.59 8.05
N THR A 343 4.65 15.82 8.23
CA THR A 343 4.94 16.63 9.41
C THR A 343 4.32 16.00 10.66
N LEU A 344 3.06 15.57 10.58
CA LEU A 344 2.38 14.90 11.69
C LEU A 344 3.11 13.62 12.12
N ILE A 345 3.58 12.80 11.17
CA ILE A 345 4.36 11.60 11.49
C ILE A 345 5.66 11.95 12.25
N ARG A 346 6.36 13.02 11.83
CA ARG A 346 7.55 13.52 12.54
C ARG A 346 7.21 14.09 13.91
N ASP A 347 6.09 14.80 14.05
CA ASP A 347 5.65 15.35 15.33
C ASP A 347 5.30 14.22 16.31
N ARG A 348 4.70 13.12 15.83
CA ARG A 348 4.45 11.92 16.63
C ARG A 348 5.73 11.23 17.06
N GLN A 349 6.74 11.16 16.20
CA GLN A 349 8.08 10.70 16.57
C GLN A 349 8.69 11.58 17.67
N THR A 350 8.67 12.91 17.48
CA THR A 350 9.19 13.88 18.45
C THR A 350 8.47 13.75 19.78
N ALA A 351 7.14 13.62 19.77
CA ALA A 351 6.35 13.41 20.98
C ALA A 351 6.76 12.12 21.72
N LEU A 352 6.98 11.02 20.98
CA LEU A 352 7.43 9.74 21.55
C LEU A 352 8.83 9.85 22.18
N ASN A 353 9.76 10.55 21.52
CA ASN A 353 11.10 10.80 22.07
C ASN A 353 11.08 11.76 23.26
N ASN A 354 10.18 12.76 23.27
CA ASN A 354 10.02 13.73 24.35
C ASN A 354 9.42 13.10 25.63
N MET A 355 8.83 11.91 25.55
CA MET A 355 8.48 11.12 26.74
C MET A 355 9.73 10.63 27.49
N THR A 356 10.92 10.75 26.90
CA THR A 356 12.21 10.29 27.47
C THR A 356 12.16 8.85 27.99
N PRO A 357 11.67 7.89 27.17
CA PRO A 357 11.50 6.50 27.61
C PRO A 357 12.83 5.93 28.13
N GLN A 358 12.83 5.30 29.29
CA GLN A 358 14.07 4.76 29.88
C GLN A 358 14.19 3.25 29.66
N CYS A 359 15.40 2.78 29.37
CA CYS A 359 15.73 1.36 29.41
C CYS A 359 15.71 0.87 30.86
N PRO A 360 14.86 -0.11 31.22
CA PRO A 360 14.79 -0.62 32.59
C PRO A 360 16.08 -1.30 33.11
N VAL A 361 16.94 -1.77 32.20
CA VAL A 361 18.17 -2.52 32.56
C VAL A 361 19.40 -1.62 32.63
N ASN A 362 19.58 -0.75 31.64
CA ASN A 362 20.76 0.10 31.54
C ASN A 362 20.53 1.54 31.98
N PHE A 363 19.29 1.91 32.34
CA PHE A 363 18.88 3.28 32.71
C PHE A 363 19.24 4.35 31.67
N MET A 364 19.33 3.93 30.40
CA MET A 364 19.60 4.80 29.27
C MET A 364 18.29 5.29 28.66
N THR A 365 18.22 6.57 28.31
CA THR A 365 17.10 7.12 27.56
C THR A 365 17.12 6.60 26.14
N LEU A 366 16.00 6.01 25.73
CA LEU A 366 15.79 5.44 24.40
C LEU A 366 15.37 6.54 23.42
N HIS A 367 15.74 6.36 22.16
CA HIS A 367 15.50 7.35 21.13
C HIS A 367 15.23 6.69 19.77
N PHE A 368 14.09 7.02 19.16
CA PHE A 368 13.80 6.68 17.77
C PHE A 368 14.54 7.66 16.85
N LYS A 369 15.45 7.15 16.02
CA LYS A 369 16.19 7.97 15.03
C LYS A 369 15.24 8.54 13.97
N SER A 370 15.38 9.83 13.64
CA SER A 370 14.58 10.44 12.57
C SER A 370 15.14 10.05 11.21
N GLY A 371 14.28 9.58 10.31
CA GLY A 371 14.67 9.02 9.02
C GLY A 371 15.29 10.07 8.09
N ARG A 372 16.62 10.11 8.06
CA ARG A 372 17.37 10.50 6.86
C ARG A 372 18.59 9.59 6.76
N LEU A 373 18.55 8.67 5.80
CA LEU A 373 19.75 8.00 5.30
C LEU A 373 20.66 9.10 4.72
N VAL A 374 21.67 9.50 5.49
CA VAL A 374 22.94 9.94 4.92
C VAL A 374 23.89 8.78 5.15
N THR A 375 24.26 8.15 4.04
CA THR A 375 25.46 7.33 3.91
C THR A 375 26.69 8.20 4.19
N THR A 376 26.98 8.44 5.45
CA THR A 376 28.37 8.59 5.88
C THR A 376 28.81 7.21 6.32
N PRO A 377 29.92 6.66 5.78
CA PRO A 377 30.57 5.52 6.41
C PRO A 377 30.73 5.85 7.88
N ALA A 378 30.40 4.90 8.75
CA ALA A 378 30.74 4.99 10.16
C ALA A 378 32.25 5.23 10.24
N THR A 379 32.67 6.49 10.36
CA THR A 379 34.01 6.81 10.82
C THR A 379 34.13 6.20 12.19
N GLU A 380 35.12 5.33 12.35
CA GLU A 380 35.40 4.40 13.44
C GLU A 380 35.70 5.08 14.79
N THR A 381 34.90 6.07 15.19
CA THR A 381 35.09 6.81 16.42
C THR A 381 33.77 6.93 17.18
N GLY A 382 33.47 5.95 18.04
CA GLY A 382 32.60 6.13 19.23
C GLY A 382 31.22 5.44 19.29
N LEU A 383 30.90 4.46 18.43
CA LEU A 383 29.53 4.00 18.14
C LEU A 383 28.90 2.92 19.05
N GLU A 384 29.55 2.46 20.13
CA GLU A 384 28.95 1.41 20.99
C GLU A 384 27.78 1.92 21.85
N GLY A 385 27.74 3.21 22.20
CA GLY A 385 26.71 3.79 23.06
C GLY A 385 25.41 4.19 22.35
N GLU A 386 25.43 4.34 21.01
CA GLU A 386 24.27 4.82 20.24
C GLU A 386 23.30 3.70 19.86
N THR A 387 23.80 2.49 19.61
CA THR A 387 22.98 1.30 19.32
C THR A 387 22.19 0.85 20.55
N LEU A 388 22.77 1.00 21.75
CA LEU A 388 22.12 0.73 23.03
C LEU A 388 20.91 1.64 23.31
N ARG A 389 20.85 2.83 22.68
CA ARG A 389 19.73 3.78 22.81
C ARG A 389 18.58 3.49 21.85
N GLU A 390 18.79 2.64 20.84
CA GLU A 390 17.72 2.25 19.94
C GLU A 390 16.70 1.42 20.73
N PRO A 391 15.40 1.66 20.54
CA PRO A 391 14.36 0.92 21.24
C PRO A 391 14.18 -0.48 20.65
N TRP A 392 14.04 -1.48 21.51
CA TRP A 392 13.80 -2.89 21.21
C TRP A 392 12.64 -3.39 22.07
N VAL A 393 11.89 -4.37 21.59
CA VAL A 393 10.71 -4.89 22.25
C VAL A 393 10.77 -6.40 22.43
N TYR A 394 10.27 -6.87 23.56
CA TYR A 394 9.92 -8.27 23.76
C TYR A 394 8.53 -8.56 23.17
N MET A 395 8.46 -9.21 22.01
CA MET A 395 7.22 -9.34 21.23
C MET A 395 6.06 -10.03 21.97
N ASN A 396 6.36 -10.92 22.92
CA ASN A 396 5.32 -11.62 23.67
C ASN A 396 4.70 -10.80 24.81
N CYS A 397 5.33 -9.72 25.25
CA CYS A 397 4.81 -8.88 26.35
C CYS A 397 4.69 -7.39 26.02
N GLY A 398 5.40 -6.88 25.02
CA GLY A 398 5.35 -5.48 24.61
C GLY A 398 6.24 -4.53 25.41
N HIS A 399 6.97 -5.02 26.42
CA HIS A 399 7.91 -4.19 27.18
C HIS A 399 9.09 -3.77 26.30
N VAL A 400 9.38 -2.46 26.34
CA VAL A 400 10.42 -1.82 25.55
C VAL A 400 11.67 -1.59 26.39
N PHE A 401 12.82 -1.87 25.78
CA PHE A 401 14.16 -1.74 26.36
C PHE A 401 15.10 -1.14 25.31
N GLY A 402 16.32 -0.81 25.72
CA GLY A 402 17.44 -0.60 24.78
C GLY A 402 18.13 -1.91 24.48
N GLN A 403 18.96 -1.99 23.43
CA GLN A 403 19.77 -3.20 23.22
C GLN A 403 20.55 -3.54 24.51
N HIS A 404 20.50 -4.79 24.95
CA HIS A 404 21.17 -5.23 26.19
C HIS A 404 21.57 -6.70 26.10
N SER A 405 22.58 -7.10 26.88
CA SER A 405 23.13 -8.46 26.91
C SER A 405 22.57 -9.35 28.03
N TRP A 406 21.71 -8.83 28.91
CA TRP A 406 21.09 -9.62 29.99
C TRP A 406 20.48 -10.93 29.46
N LYS A 407 20.81 -12.07 30.06
CA LYS A 407 20.26 -13.38 29.69
C LYS A 407 19.41 -13.94 30.82
N GLY A 408 18.21 -14.39 30.48
CA GLY A 408 17.37 -15.15 31.40
C GLY A 408 17.80 -16.61 31.49
N LEU A 409 17.40 -17.27 32.58
CA LEU A 409 17.67 -18.71 32.79
C LEU A 409 17.02 -19.62 31.74
N LYS A 410 16.02 -19.11 31.00
CA LYS A 410 15.25 -19.82 29.97
C LYS A 410 15.57 -19.33 28.55
N ASP A 411 16.64 -18.56 28.39
CA ASP A 411 17.04 -18.07 27.07
C ASP A 411 17.65 -19.24 26.29
N GLU A 412 17.05 -19.56 25.14
CA GLU A 412 17.59 -20.55 24.20
C GLU A 412 18.32 -19.84 23.06
N ASP A 413 19.25 -20.55 22.40
CA ASP A 413 20.06 -20.01 21.29
C ASP A 413 19.22 -19.60 20.06
N ASN A 414 17.93 -19.94 20.02
CA ASN A 414 16.99 -19.64 18.94
C ASN A 414 16.40 -18.22 18.96
N HIS A 415 17.18 -17.20 19.32
CA HIS A 415 16.74 -15.78 19.38
C HIS A 415 15.56 -15.51 20.33
N GLN A 416 15.24 -16.43 21.24
CA GLN A 416 14.23 -16.25 22.27
C GLN A 416 14.88 -15.73 23.55
N ARG A 417 14.31 -14.64 24.08
CA ARG A 417 14.80 -14.00 25.30
C ARG A 417 13.71 -13.88 26.33
N THR A 418 14.07 -14.05 27.59
CA THR A 418 13.22 -13.80 28.74
C THR A 418 13.14 -12.29 28.97
N CYS A 419 11.95 -11.75 29.17
CA CYS A 419 11.77 -10.34 29.51
C CYS A 419 12.20 -10.08 30.97
N PRO A 420 13.13 -9.14 31.25
CA PRO A 420 13.57 -8.84 32.61
C PRO A 420 12.46 -8.34 33.54
N LEU A 421 11.42 -7.69 33.00
CA LEU A 421 10.33 -7.12 33.79
C LEU A 421 9.22 -8.12 34.16
N CYS A 422 8.95 -9.11 33.32
CA CYS A 422 7.77 -9.99 33.50
C CYS A 422 8.03 -11.48 33.25
N SER A 423 9.28 -11.85 32.98
CA SER A 423 9.74 -13.23 32.74
C SER A 423 9.08 -13.97 31.57
N LYS A 424 8.26 -13.29 30.75
CA LYS A 424 7.73 -13.86 29.49
C LYS A 424 8.87 -14.05 28.50
N VAL A 425 8.94 -15.24 27.89
CA VAL A 425 9.91 -15.55 26.82
C VAL A 425 9.32 -15.13 25.48
N GLY A 426 10.12 -14.52 24.61
CA GLY A 426 9.73 -14.19 23.24
C GLY A 426 10.88 -13.59 22.42
N THR A 427 10.63 -13.35 21.14
CA THR A 427 11.60 -12.68 20.26
C THR A 427 11.86 -11.25 20.74
N TYR A 428 13.13 -10.88 20.72
CA TYR A 428 13.59 -9.53 21.05
C TYR A 428 13.95 -8.79 19.76
N THR A 429 13.13 -7.83 19.37
CA THR A 429 13.21 -7.19 18.04
C THR A 429 13.42 -5.69 18.19
N LYS A 430 14.31 -5.12 17.37
CA LYS A 430 14.44 -3.67 17.22
C LYS A 430 13.13 -3.04 16.74
N LEU A 431 12.78 -1.88 17.30
CA LEU A 431 11.64 -1.10 16.86
C LEU A 431 12.06 -0.08 15.78
N GLU A 432 11.25 0.01 14.73
CA GLU A 432 11.41 0.97 13.64
C GLU A 432 10.11 1.72 13.42
N LEU A 433 10.15 3.02 13.13
CA LEU A 433 8.92 3.77 12.87
C LEU A 433 8.37 3.49 11.47
N GLY A 434 7.06 3.31 11.38
CA GLY A 434 6.34 3.43 10.12
C GLY A 434 6.32 4.89 9.66
N ASN A 435 7.08 5.19 8.61
CA ASN A 435 7.27 6.55 8.07
C ASN A 435 6.37 6.84 6.87
N GLU A 436 5.87 5.81 6.18
CA GLU A 436 5.00 5.99 5.02
C GLU A 436 3.59 6.41 5.46
N ARG A 437 3.28 7.70 5.31
CA ARG A 437 2.00 8.30 5.70
C ARG A 437 0.81 7.66 4.99
N ALA A 438 0.99 7.17 3.77
CA ALA A 438 -0.07 6.58 2.97
C ALA A 438 -0.69 5.34 3.62
N PHE A 439 0.01 4.68 4.54
CA PHE A 439 -0.47 3.45 5.17
C PHE A 439 -1.30 3.68 6.44
N PHE A 440 -1.35 4.91 6.96
CA PHE A 440 -2.10 5.22 8.18
C PHE A 440 -3.59 5.45 7.87
N VAL A 441 -4.44 4.89 8.74
CA VAL A 441 -5.91 5.09 8.72
C VAL A 441 -6.37 6.13 9.74
N ASP A 442 -5.48 6.58 10.61
CA ASP A 442 -5.74 7.56 11.66
C ASP A 442 -4.46 8.33 12.04
N ASP A 443 -4.61 9.34 12.89
CA ASP A 443 -3.55 10.21 13.37
C ASP A 443 -3.18 9.97 14.85
N GLY A 444 -3.59 8.84 15.42
CA GLY A 444 -3.41 8.50 16.83
C GLY A 444 -1.94 8.36 17.28
N PRO A 445 -1.72 8.07 18.58
CA PRO A 445 -0.37 7.90 19.12
C PRO A 445 0.27 6.57 18.67
N LEU A 446 1.59 6.59 18.51
CA LEU A 446 2.44 5.45 18.12
C LEU A 446 2.61 4.47 19.30
N THR A 447 1.61 3.61 19.48
CA THR A 447 1.45 2.76 20.68
C THR A 447 1.57 1.28 20.38
N HIS A 448 1.62 0.88 19.11
CA HIS A 448 1.58 -0.51 18.69
C HIS A 448 2.69 -0.80 17.69
N THR A 449 3.09 -2.06 17.61
CA THR A 449 4.03 -2.54 16.59
C THR A 449 3.49 -3.78 15.91
N PHE A 450 3.90 -3.99 14.66
CA PHE A 450 3.74 -5.26 13.96
C PHE A 450 4.72 -6.31 14.47
N SER A 451 4.27 -7.55 14.53
CA SER A 451 5.05 -8.73 14.93
C SER A 451 5.24 -9.66 13.72
N PRO A 452 6.46 -10.15 13.46
CA PRO A 452 7.65 -10.03 14.31
C PRO A 452 8.57 -8.84 13.96
N CYS A 453 8.21 -8.00 12.99
CA CYS A 453 9.17 -7.07 12.36
C CYS A 453 9.48 -5.79 13.15
N GLY A 454 8.69 -5.42 14.16
CA GLY A 454 9.02 -4.26 15.01
C GLY A 454 8.62 -2.90 14.42
N HIS A 455 7.86 -2.86 13.32
CA HIS A 455 7.37 -1.60 12.77
C HIS A 455 6.27 -0.98 13.64
N VAL A 456 6.56 0.18 14.21
CA VAL A 456 5.71 0.96 15.10
C VAL A 456 4.71 1.79 14.31
N THR A 457 3.45 1.77 14.74
CA THR A 457 2.35 2.53 14.16
C THR A 457 1.26 2.75 15.23
N THR A 458 0.11 3.30 14.81
CA THR A 458 -1.06 3.45 15.67
C THR A 458 -1.79 2.12 15.87
N GLU A 459 -2.61 2.05 16.91
CA GLU A 459 -3.44 0.86 17.16
C GLU A 459 -4.38 0.55 15.99
N LYS A 460 -5.04 1.58 15.43
CA LYS A 460 -6.04 1.41 14.38
C LYS A 460 -5.40 1.01 13.06
N THR A 461 -4.26 1.61 12.73
CA THR A 461 -3.47 1.22 11.55
C THR A 461 -2.97 -0.22 11.68
N ALA A 462 -2.43 -0.62 12.84
CA ALA A 462 -2.01 -2.00 13.07
C ALA A 462 -3.17 -3.01 12.93
N LYS A 463 -4.34 -2.68 13.49
CA LYS A 463 -5.55 -3.51 13.39
C LYS A 463 -6.01 -3.66 11.95
N TYR A 464 -6.11 -2.58 11.17
CA TYR A 464 -6.52 -2.64 9.77
C TYR A 464 -5.60 -3.58 8.97
N TRP A 465 -4.29 -3.34 9.01
CA TRP A 465 -3.33 -4.13 8.23
C TRP A 465 -3.19 -5.58 8.70
N SER A 466 -3.51 -5.88 9.97
CA SER A 466 -3.57 -7.28 10.43
C SER A 466 -4.70 -8.08 9.78
N LYS A 467 -5.78 -7.41 9.34
CA LYS A 467 -6.93 -8.02 8.66
C LYS A 467 -6.77 -8.06 7.13
N VAL A 468 -5.88 -7.23 6.58
CA VAL A 468 -5.60 -7.21 5.14
C VAL A 468 -4.79 -8.45 4.77
N SER A 469 -5.42 -9.39 4.09
CA SER A 469 -4.76 -10.55 3.51
C SER A 469 -4.22 -10.20 2.13
N LEU A 470 -2.89 -10.23 1.93
CA LEU A 470 -2.25 -10.02 0.65
C LEU A 470 -2.06 -11.34 -0.10
N PRO A 471 -2.10 -11.34 -1.45
CA PRO A 471 -1.80 -12.54 -2.21
C PRO A 471 -0.35 -13.00 -1.97
N TYR A 472 -0.17 -14.28 -1.65
CA TYR A 472 1.14 -14.89 -1.46
C TYR A 472 1.21 -16.21 -2.22
N LEU A 473 2.25 -16.40 -3.03
CA LEU A 473 2.38 -17.56 -3.93
C LEU A 473 1.11 -17.71 -4.81
N ALA A 474 0.84 -18.92 -5.30
CA ALA A 474 -0.25 -19.15 -6.25
C ALA A 474 -1.65 -19.24 -5.63
N SER A 475 -1.76 -19.61 -4.35
CA SER A 475 -3.06 -19.87 -3.69
C SER A 475 -3.14 -19.39 -2.24
N GLN A 476 -2.05 -18.89 -1.66
CA GLN A 476 -1.99 -18.52 -0.25
C GLN A 476 -2.26 -17.03 -0.08
N TRP A 477 -2.67 -16.68 1.14
CA TRP A 477 -3.02 -15.31 1.51
C TRP A 477 -2.47 -15.07 2.90
N ILE A 478 -1.73 -13.98 3.06
CA ILE A 478 -1.04 -13.69 4.32
C ILE A 478 -1.13 -12.21 4.65
N SER A 479 -1.30 -11.90 5.93
CA SER A 479 -1.19 -10.52 6.39
C SER A 479 0.28 -10.14 6.48
N CYS A 480 0.63 -8.98 5.94
CA CYS A 480 1.99 -8.45 5.96
C CYS A 480 2.03 -7.07 6.61
N CYS A 481 3.17 -6.71 7.17
CA CYS A 481 3.46 -5.33 7.53
C CYS A 481 3.46 -4.47 6.25
N PRO A 482 2.69 -3.37 6.16
CA PRO A 482 2.68 -2.53 4.96
C PRO A 482 4.00 -1.78 4.75
N PHE A 483 4.75 -1.54 5.83
CA PHE A 483 6.00 -0.78 5.80
C PHE A 483 7.17 -1.60 5.26
N CYS A 484 7.25 -2.88 5.60
CA CYS A 484 8.38 -3.74 5.20
C CYS A 484 7.98 -5.05 4.53
N SER A 485 6.70 -5.31 4.26
CA SER A 485 6.18 -6.57 3.67
C SER A 485 6.53 -7.87 4.42
N SER A 486 7.12 -7.81 5.62
CA SER A 486 7.35 -9.01 6.43
C SER A 486 6.02 -9.63 6.83
N HIS A 487 5.95 -10.96 6.79
CA HIS A 487 4.78 -11.72 7.19
C HIS A 487 4.45 -11.48 8.66
N LEU A 488 3.18 -11.19 8.95
CA LEU A 488 2.73 -11.01 10.32
C LEU A 488 2.54 -12.35 11.01
N CYS A 489 2.82 -12.40 12.32
CA CYS A 489 2.56 -13.57 13.14
C CYS A 489 1.06 -13.91 13.13
N PRO A 490 0.64 -15.14 12.74
CA PRO A 490 -0.77 -15.49 12.62
C PRO A 490 -1.57 -15.40 13.93
N THR A 491 -0.91 -15.69 15.06
CA THR A 491 -1.56 -15.73 16.38
C THR A 491 -1.47 -14.39 17.12
N LYS A 492 -0.43 -13.60 16.84
CA LYS A 492 -0.19 -12.31 17.49
C LYS A 492 0.44 -11.30 16.52
N PRO A 493 -0.32 -10.80 15.53
CA PRO A 493 0.21 -9.95 14.46
C PRO A 493 0.60 -8.55 14.92
N LEU A 494 0.06 -8.10 16.06
CA LEU A 494 0.30 -6.78 16.64
C LEU A 494 0.54 -6.86 18.15
N VAL A 495 1.36 -5.94 18.66
CA VAL A 495 1.78 -5.88 20.06
C VAL A 495 1.67 -4.44 20.55
N LYS A 496 0.98 -4.22 21.68
CA LYS A 496 0.98 -2.92 22.37
C LYS A 496 2.34 -2.69 23.04
N LEU A 497 2.89 -1.50 22.90
CA LEU A 497 4.17 -1.11 23.48
C LEU A 497 3.99 -0.56 24.90
N PHE A 498 4.88 -0.96 25.80
CA PHE A 498 4.98 -0.47 27.16
C PHE A 498 6.37 0.10 27.39
N PHE A 499 6.45 1.43 27.43
CA PHE A 499 7.65 2.18 27.78
C PHE A 499 7.64 2.45 29.30
N ASN A 500 8.83 2.45 29.91
CA ASN A 500 9.02 2.81 31.32
C ASN A 500 9.33 4.30 31.50
#